data_AF-A0A925JJU5-F1
#
_entry.id   AF-A0A925JJU5-F1
#
_cell.length_a   1.000
_cell.length_b   1.000
_cell.length_c   1.000
_cell.angle_alpha   90.00
_cell.angle_beta   90.00
_cell.angle_gamma   90.00
#
_symmetry.space_group_name_H-M   'P 1'
#
loop_
_entity.id
_entity.type
_entity.pdbx_description
1 polymer ?
#
loop_
_entity_poly.entity_id
_entity_poly.type
_entity_poly.pdbx_seq_one_letter_code
_entity_poly.pdbx_strand_id
1 'polypeptide(L)'
;MKLRILSSLFLLFILTALTNSVKSQTVNVSSVVPDSVGVWGKPLSVDMMGNPIVIRLKVVKHFGTTCVFEVEMTNNGTQTLSARMGFLGNDGKLYEPTSGMISIKPGEGFYWKREKREVLKRGVKNDALVCKNCNPTLGFLGLKFR
;
A
#
# COMPACT_ATOMS: atom_id res chain seq x y z
N MET A 1 0.79 -43.71 37.21
CA MET A 1 0.68 -43.22 35.82
C MET A 1 0.19 -41.76 35.82
N LYS A 2 1.09 -40.78 36.09
CA LYS A 2 0.76 -39.34 36.22
C LYS A 2 1.85 -38.46 35.59
N LEU A 3 2.33 -38.82 34.39
CA LEU A 3 3.49 -38.15 33.78
C LEU A 3 3.35 -37.94 32.26
N ARG A 4 2.15 -37.64 31.75
CA ARG A 4 1.94 -37.39 30.31
C ARG A 4 1.12 -36.16 29.96
N ILE A 5 0.57 -35.42 30.94
CA ILE A 5 -0.29 -34.25 30.67
C ILE A 5 0.51 -32.94 30.66
N LEU A 6 1.66 -32.87 31.36
CA LEU A 6 2.47 -31.65 31.43
C LEU A 6 3.28 -31.33 30.15
N SER A 7 3.63 -32.31 29.30
CA SER A 7 4.45 -32.03 28.11
C SER A 7 3.66 -31.40 26.96
N SER A 8 2.37 -31.70 26.80
CA SER A 8 1.55 -31.14 25.71
C SER A 8 1.18 -29.67 25.92
N LEU A 9 1.01 -29.21 27.16
CA LEU A 9 0.71 -27.78 27.43
C LEU A 9 1.92 -26.87 27.18
N PHE A 10 3.15 -27.36 27.39
CA PHE A 10 4.36 -26.58 27.17
C PHE A 10 4.63 -26.35 25.67
N LEU A 11 4.36 -27.35 24.83
CA LEU A 11 4.46 -27.24 23.37
C LEU A 11 3.45 -26.24 22.77
N LEU A 12 2.24 -26.15 23.34
CA LEU A 12 1.23 -25.19 22.89
C LEU A 12 1.62 -23.72 23.20
N PHE A 13 2.33 -23.49 24.29
CA PHE A 13 2.78 -22.15 24.71
C PHE A 13 3.98 -21.64 23.88
N ILE A 14 4.84 -22.54 23.40
CA ILE A 14 5.96 -22.18 22.52
C ILE A 14 5.45 -21.85 21.11
N LEU A 15 4.37 -22.50 20.64
CA LEU A 15 3.84 -22.29 19.29
C LEU A 15 3.17 -20.91 19.12
N THR A 16 2.58 -20.33 20.17
CA THR A 16 1.95 -19.01 20.11
C THR A 16 2.97 -17.86 20.13
N ALA A 17 4.15 -18.07 20.73
CA ALA A 17 5.20 -17.05 20.85
C ALA A 17 5.96 -16.76 19.54
N LEU A 18 5.78 -17.56 18.48
CA LEU A 18 6.50 -17.41 17.21
C LEU A 18 5.71 -16.67 16.12
N THR A 19 4.49 -16.20 16.42
CA THR A 19 3.72 -15.40 15.45
C THR A 19 4.19 -13.94 15.47
N ASN A 20 5.35 -13.67 14.85
CA ASN A 20 5.74 -12.31 14.53
C ASN A 20 4.66 -11.69 13.64
N SER A 21 3.84 -10.80 14.19
CA SER A 21 2.80 -10.12 13.42
C SER A 21 3.46 -9.26 12.34
N VAL A 22 3.37 -9.70 11.09
CA VAL A 22 3.78 -8.89 9.94
C VAL A 22 2.86 -7.67 9.90
N LYS A 23 3.39 -6.50 10.26
CA LYS A 23 2.61 -5.26 10.25
C LYS A 23 2.27 -4.90 8.82
N SER A 24 0.99 -4.63 8.58
CA SER A 24 0.48 -4.18 7.30
C SER A 24 -0.48 -3.02 7.48
N GLN A 25 -0.57 -2.17 6.48
CA GLN A 25 -1.52 -1.07 6.44
C GLN A 25 -1.99 -0.88 5.00
N THR A 26 -3.23 -0.43 4.83
CA THR A 26 -3.79 -0.06 3.53
C THR A 26 -4.21 1.40 3.57
N VAL A 27 -4.07 2.08 2.44
CA VAL A 27 -4.44 3.49 2.29
C VAL A 27 -5.27 3.64 1.02
N ASN A 28 -6.55 3.96 1.20
CA ASN A 28 -7.39 4.34 0.07
C ASN A 28 -6.99 5.74 -0.41
N VAL A 29 -6.59 5.83 -1.68
CA VAL A 29 -6.06 7.05 -2.30
C VAL A 29 -7.01 7.62 -3.35
N SER A 30 -8.24 7.11 -3.44
CA SER A 30 -9.24 7.49 -4.44
C SER A 30 -9.62 8.98 -4.38
N SER A 31 -9.65 9.56 -3.17
CA SER A 31 -9.99 10.97 -2.94
C SER A 31 -8.94 11.95 -3.49
N VAL A 32 -7.70 11.49 -3.69
CA VAL A 32 -6.60 12.30 -4.21
C VAL A 32 -6.21 11.96 -5.64
N VAL A 33 -6.97 11.08 -6.31
CA VAL A 33 -6.83 10.89 -7.75
C VAL A 33 -7.37 12.14 -8.47
N PRO A 34 -6.56 12.81 -9.31
CA PRO A 34 -6.98 13.98 -10.07
C PRO A 34 -7.99 13.62 -11.16
N ASP A 35 -8.79 14.59 -11.60
CA ASP A 35 -9.78 14.41 -12.67
C ASP A 35 -9.18 14.52 -14.09
N SER A 36 -7.85 14.63 -14.20
CA SER A 36 -7.13 14.76 -15.46
C SER A 36 -5.81 14.00 -15.45
N VAL A 37 -5.46 13.46 -16.62
CA VAL A 37 -4.18 12.78 -16.85
C VAL A 37 -3.05 13.81 -16.85
N GLY A 38 -1.89 13.44 -16.33
CA GLY A 38 -0.69 14.29 -16.34
C GLY A 38 -0.65 15.35 -15.23
N VAL A 39 -1.70 15.46 -14.41
CA VAL A 39 -1.78 16.43 -13.31
C VAL A 39 -1.53 15.72 -11.99
N TRP A 40 -0.85 16.37 -11.04
CA TRP A 40 -0.74 15.87 -9.67
C TRP A 40 -2.00 16.22 -8.87
N GLY A 41 -2.56 15.22 -8.20
CA GLY A 41 -3.65 15.38 -7.25
C GLY A 41 -3.24 16.13 -5.98
N LYS A 42 -4.24 16.41 -5.15
CA LYS A 42 -4.06 17.02 -3.83
C LYS A 42 -3.27 16.08 -2.91
N PRO A 43 -2.50 16.60 -1.95
CA PRO A 43 -1.85 15.77 -0.93
C PRO A 43 -2.86 15.08 -0.02
N LEU A 44 -2.59 13.81 0.29
CA LEU A 44 -3.24 13.04 1.35
C LEU A 44 -2.26 12.86 2.50
N SER A 45 -2.52 13.47 3.65
CA SER A 45 -1.79 13.17 4.88
C SER A 45 -2.35 11.90 5.51
N VAL A 46 -1.48 10.95 5.80
CA VAL A 46 -1.81 9.67 6.43
C VAL A 46 -0.94 9.47 7.64
N ASP A 47 -1.54 9.01 8.74
CA ASP A 47 -0.76 8.47 9.85
C ASP A 47 -0.46 6.99 9.61
N MET A 48 0.82 6.65 9.54
CA MET A 48 1.28 5.27 9.44
C MET A 48 1.96 4.89 10.75
N MET A 49 1.18 4.35 11.68
CA MET A 49 1.64 3.94 13.01
C MET A 49 2.33 5.04 13.83
N GLY A 50 1.76 6.25 13.85
CA GLY A 50 2.33 7.40 14.55
C GLY A 50 3.40 8.16 13.73
N ASN A 51 3.65 7.77 12.48
CA ASN A 51 4.58 8.43 11.59
C ASN A 51 3.82 9.09 10.41
N PRO A 52 3.77 10.43 10.34
CA PRO A 52 3.02 11.14 9.30
C PRO A 52 3.68 11.02 7.93
N ILE A 53 2.91 10.55 6.95
CA ILE A 53 3.31 10.42 5.54
C ILE A 53 2.35 11.24 4.69
N VAL A 54 2.87 11.95 3.69
CA VAL A 54 2.06 12.63 2.67
C VAL A 54 2.13 11.84 1.38
N ILE A 55 0.99 11.59 0.74
CA ILE A 55 0.89 10.86 -0.53
C ILE A 55 0.21 11.74 -1.58
N ARG A 56 0.76 11.76 -2.80
CA ARG A 56 0.14 12.36 -3.98
C ARG A 56 0.14 11.37 -5.13
N LEU A 57 -0.88 11.49 -5.97
CA LEU A 57 -1.04 10.66 -7.15
C LEU A 57 -1.17 11.51 -8.41
N LYS A 58 -0.59 11.01 -9.50
CA LYS A 58 -0.83 11.51 -10.84
C LYS A 58 -1.22 10.34 -11.72
N VAL A 59 -2.34 10.47 -12.43
CA VAL A 59 -2.72 9.48 -13.45
C VAL A 59 -1.86 9.72 -14.69
N VAL A 60 -1.18 8.68 -15.16
CA VAL A 60 -0.36 8.74 -16.38
C VAL A 60 -1.18 8.32 -17.59
N LYS A 61 -1.93 7.22 -17.49
CA LYS A 61 -2.84 6.71 -18.54
C LYS A 61 -3.67 5.53 -18.03
N HIS A 62 -4.74 5.20 -18.74
CA HIS A 62 -5.41 3.90 -18.67
C HIS A 62 -5.17 3.12 -19.98
N PHE A 63 -4.95 1.81 -19.88
CA PHE A 63 -4.86 0.93 -21.05
C PHE A 63 -5.40 -0.47 -20.73
N GLY A 64 -6.29 -0.99 -21.57
CA GLY A 64 -6.93 -2.29 -21.35
C GLY A 64 -7.63 -2.37 -19.99
N THR A 65 -7.08 -3.16 -19.06
CA THR A 65 -7.56 -3.32 -17.69
C THR A 65 -6.63 -2.67 -16.65
N THR A 66 -5.78 -1.73 -17.06
CA THR A 66 -4.68 -1.22 -16.23
C THR A 66 -4.68 0.30 -16.15
N CYS A 67 -4.58 0.82 -14.93
CA CYS A 67 -4.27 2.23 -14.66
C CYS A 67 -2.81 2.38 -14.27
N VAL A 68 -2.14 3.37 -14.86
CA VAL A 68 -0.77 3.73 -14.50
C VAL A 68 -0.79 5.01 -13.69
N PHE A 69 -0.19 4.96 -12.51
CA PHE A 69 -0.05 6.08 -11.61
C PHE A 69 1.43 6.42 -11.40
N GLU A 70 1.73 7.70 -11.27
CA GLU A 70 2.89 8.18 -10.53
C GLU A 70 2.45 8.46 -9.09
N VAL A 71 3.19 7.90 -8.15
CA VAL A 71 2.99 8.03 -6.70
C VAL A 71 4.16 8.82 -6.16
N GLU A 72 3.86 9.92 -5.49
CA GLU A 72 4.80 10.70 -4.69
C GLU A 72 4.47 10.45 -3.22
N MET A 73 5.48 10.15 -2.42
CA MET A 73 5.36 10.00 -0.98
C MET A 73 6.43 10.83 -0.27
N THR A 74 6.05 11.56 0.76
CA THR A 74 6.99 12.29 1.61
C THR A 74 6.86 11.81 3.03
N ASN A 75 7.98 11.47 3.65
CA ASN A 75 8.02 11.08 5.05
C ASN A 75 8.23 12.31 5.94
N ASN A 76 7.15 12.80 6.55
CA ASN A 76 7.19 13.94 7.46
C ASN A 76 7.40 13.53 8.92
N GLY A 77 7.57 12.24 9.18
CA GLY A 77 7.82 11.72 10.51
C GLY A 77 9.29 11.71 10.89
N THR A 78 9.59 11.07 12.02
CA THR A 78 10.92 11.07 12.63
C THR A 78 11.70 9.79 12.38
N GLN A 79 11.06 8.75 11.83
CA GLN A 79 11.66 7.45 11.57
C GLN A 79 11.63 7.11 10.09
N THR A 80 12.59 6.29 9.63
CA THR A 80 12.64 5.79 8.26
C THR A 80 11.51 4.80 8.03
N LEU A 81 10.65 5.08 7.05
CA LEU A 81 9.62 4.16 6.58
C LEU A 81 10.27 3.08 5.71
N SER A 82 10.00 1.80 5.99
CA SER A 82 10.35 0.68 5.11
C SER A 82 9.17 -0.27 4.97
N ALA A 83 8.81 -0.63 3.74
CA ALA A 83 7.75 -1.60 3.46
C ALA A 83 7.85 -2.15 2.04
N ARG A 84 7.15 -3.25 1.76
CA ARG A 84 6.77 -3.58 0.39
C ARG A 84 5.48 -2.85 0.06
N MET A 85 5.50 -2.03 -0.97
CA MET A 85 4.36 -1.22 -1.40
C MET A 85 3.83 -1.69 -2.77
N GLY A 86 2.55 -1.45 -3.03
CA GLY A 86 1.95 -1.52 -4.36
C GLY A 86 0.45 -1.21 -4.31
N PHE A 87 -0.21 -1.20 -5.46
CA PHE A 87 -1.68 -1.17 -5.49
C PHE A 87 -2.24 -2.55 -5.17
N LEU A 88 -3.35 -2.57 -4.43
CA LEU A 88 -4.12 -3.78 -4.19
C LEU A 88 -4.94 -4.15 -5.43
N GLY A 89 -4.98 -5.46 -5.71
CA GLY A 89 -5.95 -6.07 -6.61
C GLY A 89 -7.36 -6.07 -6.01
N ASN A 90 -8.34 -6.56 -6.77
CA ASN A 90 -9.71 -6.67 -6.28
C ASN A 90 -9.86 -7.76 -5.19
N ASP A 91 -8.90 -8.67 -5.10
CA ASP A 91 -8.77 -9.67 -4.04
C ASP A 91 -8.19 -9.12 -2.73
N GLY A 92 -7.86 -7.82 -2.69
CA GLY A 92 -7.28 -7.16 -1.52
C GLY A 92 -5.80 -7.48 -1.27
N LYS A 93 -5.11 -8.15 -2.21
CA LYS A 93 -3.70 -8.49 -2.09
C LYS A 93 -2.83 -7.57 -2.93
N LEU A 94 -1.56 -7.44 -2.54
CA LEU A 94 -0.57 -6.78 -3.38
C LEU A 94 -0.35 -7.63 -4.64
N TYR A 95 -0.42 -6.99 -5.80
CA TYR A 95 0.01 -7.64 -7.03
C TYR A 95 1.55 -7.70 -7.05
N GLU A 96 2.10 -8.86 -6.69
CA GLU A 96 3.53 -9.04 -6.47
C GLU A 96 4.42 -8.52 -7.60
N PRO A 97 4.11 -8.76 -8.90
CA PRO A 97 4.94 -8.32 -10.01
C PRO A 97 5.10 -6.80 -10.13
N THR A 98 4.11 -6.03 -9.66
CA THR A 98 4.16 -4.57 -9.69
C THR A 98 4.48 -3.97 -8.32
N SER A 99 4.45 -4.77 -7.26
CA SER A 99 4.88 -4.31 -5.93
C SER A 99 6.40 -4.16 -5.85
N GLY A 100 6.91 -3.52 -4.81
CA GLY A 100 8.35 -3.37 -4.60
C GLY A 100 8.68 -2.78 -3.25
N MET A 101 9.95 -2.92 -2.86
CA MET A 101 10.44 -2.40 -1.59
C MET A 101 10.63 -0.88 -1.68
N ILE A 102 10.16 -0.19 -0.65
CA ILE A 102 10.38 1.24 -0.45
C ILE A 102 11.14 1.45 0.86
N SER A 103 12.00 2.47 0.86
CA SER A 103 12.63 3.00 2.07
C SER A 103 12.68 4.52 1.94
N ILE A 104 12.08 5.24 2.88
CA ILE A 104 11.93 6.70 2.83
C ILE A 104 12.39 7.27 4.17
N LYS A 105 13.50 8.00 4.19
CA LYS A 105 14.02 8.60 5.42
C LYS A 105 13.19 9.82 5.84
N PRO A 106 13.28 10.27 7.10
CA PRO A 106 12.68 11.52 7.54
C PRO A 106 13.05 12.70 6.63
N GLY A 107 12.04 13.47 6.21
CA GLY A 107 12.19 14.63 5.32
C GLY A 107 12.40 14.28 3.83
N GLU A 108 12.56 13.02 3.47
CA GLU A 108 12.78 12.61 2.08
C GLU A 108 11.45 12.34 1.35
N GLY A 109 11.49 12.59 0.04
CA GLY A 109 10.47 12.23 -0.92
C GLY A 109 10.85 10.98 -1.72
N PHE A 110 9.85 10.17 -2.07
CA PHE A 110 9.97 9.00 -2.91
C PHE A 110 9.01 9.10 -4.09
N TYR A 111 9.51 8.82 -5.29
CA TYR A 111 8.74 8.89 -6.53
C TYR A 111 8.69 7.54 -7.21
N TRP A 112 7.50 7.14 -7.64
CA TRP A 112 7.31 5.81 -8.16
C TRP A 112 6.19 5.67 -9.17
N LYS A 113 6.49 5.06 -10.31
CA LYS A 113 5.49 4.74 -11.32
C LYS A 113 4.97 3.32 -11.11
N ARG A 114 3.66 3.15 -10.93
CA ARG A 114 3.03 1.84 -10.66
C ARG A 114 1.68 1.64 -11.33
N GLU A 115 1.37 0.36 -11.49
CA GLU A 115 0.17 -0.11 -12.17
C GLU A 115 -0.84 -0.64 -11.16
N LYS A 116 -2.10 -0.23 -11.32
CA LYS A 116 -3.25 -0.94 -10.75
C LYS A 116 -3.90 -1.73 -11.88
N ARG A 117 -3.94 -3.06 -11.71
CA ARG A 117 -4.59 -3.99 -12.63
C ARG A 117 -6.08 -4.13 -12.28
N GLU A 118 -6.80 -4.87 -13.13
CA GLU A 118 -8.22 -5.20 -12.95
C GLU A 118 -9.16 -3.98 -12.96
N VAL A 119 -8.78 -2.94 -13.70
CA VAL A 119 -9.54 -1.71 -13.88
C VAL A 119 -10.33 -1.75 -15.20
N LEU A 120 -11.58 -2.17 -15.13
CA LEU A 120 -12.47 -2.26 -16.29
C LEU A 120 -13.05 -0.90 -16.67
N LYS A 121 -12.93 -0.54 -17.96
CA LYS A 121 -13.51 0.67 -18.55
C LYS A 121 -15.01 0.45 -18.81
N ARG A 122 -15.87 0.91 -17.90
CA ARG A 122 -17.35 0.79 -18.02
C ARG A 122 -17.96 2.01 -18.73
N GLY A 123 -17.71 2.15 -20.04
CA GLY A 123 -18.30 3.24 -20.84
C GLY A 123 -17.75 4.65 -20.58
N VAL A 124 -16.87 4.82 -19.59
CA VAL A 124 -16.18 6.09 -19.31
C VAL A 124 -15.06 6.29 -20.31
N LYS A 125 -15.01 7.42 -21.03
CA LYS A 125 -13.94 7.70 -22.00
C LYS A 125 -12.67 8.28 -21.38
N ASN A 126 -12.83 9.06 -20.31
CA ASN A 126 -11.74 9.76 -19.62
C ASN A 126 -10.94 8.79 -18.73
N ASP A 127 -9.65 8.62 -19.03
CA ASP A 127 -8.75 7.72 -18.31
C ASP A 127 -8.62 8.06 -16.82
N ALA A 128 -8.53 9.34 -16.46
CA ALA A 128 -8.41 9.75 -15.07
C ALA A 128 -9.68 9.40 -14.27
N LEU A 129 -10.85 9.58 -14.87
CA LEU A 129 -12.13 9.18 -14.26
C LEU A 129 -12.25 7.65 -14.14
N VAL A 130 -11.79 6.89 -15.14
CA VAL A 130 -11.70 5.41 -15.04
C VAL A 130 -10.81 5.01 -13.85
N CYS A 131 -9.64 5.61 -13.74
CA CYS A 131 -8.67 5.32 -12.68
C CYS A 131 -9.12 5.81 -11.30
N LYS A 132 -9.93 6.86 -11.21
CA LYS A 132 -10.55 7.31 -9.97
C LYS A 132 -11.63 6.33 -9.51
N ASN A 133 -12.50 5.91 -10.43
CA ASN A 133 -13.64 5.03 -10.13
C ASN A 133 -13.22 3.59 -9.79
N CYS A 134 -11.97 3.21 -10.03
CA CYS A 134 -11.44 1.89 -9.65
C CYS A 134 -11.05 1.76 -8.17
N ASN A 135 -11.32 2.80 -7.38
CA ASN A 135 -11.02 2.90 -5.95
C ASN A 135 -9.59 2.45 -5.59
N PRO A 136 -8.55 3.11 -6.15
CA PRO A 136 -7.18 2.68 -5.92
C PRO A 136 -6.83 2.70 -4.43
N THR A 137 -6.27 1.58 -3.98
CA THR A 137 -5.80 1.41 -2.60
C THR A 137 -4.35 0.96 -2.62
N LEU A 138 -3.49 1.66 -1.89
CA LEU A 138 -2.10 1.27 -1.66
C LEU A 138 -2.05 0.29 -0.50
N GLY A 139 -1.32 -0.82 -0.68
CA GLY A 139 -0.98 -1.75 0.39
C GLY A 139 0.47 -1.58 0.81
N PHE A 140 0.72 -1.70 2.11
CA PHE A 140 2.04 -1.70 2.73
C PHE A 140 2.19 -3.01 3.52
N LEU A 141 3.08 -3.90 3.08
CA LEU A 141 3.37 -5.16 3.77
C LEU A 141 4.76 -5.11 4.43
N GLY A 142 4.86 -5.69 5.63
CA GLY A 142 6.11 -5.70 6.39
C GLY A 142 6.53 -4.29 6.83
N LEU A 143 5.55 -3.45 7.18
CA LEU A 143 5.72 -2.06 7.57
C LEU A 143 6.64 -1.95 8.81
N LYS A 144 7.72 -1.19 8.67
CA LYS A 144 8.71 -0.93 9.71
C LYS A 144 9.07 0.54 9.75
N PHE A 145 9.22 1.06 10.96
CA PHE A 145 9.80 2.36 11.26
C PHE A 145 11.06 2.14 12.10
N ARG A 146 12.17 2.77 11.70
CA ARG A 146 13.50 2.64 12.32
C ARG A 146 14.27 3.94 12.25
#